data_AF-A0A837D9F8-F1
#
_entry.id   AF-A0A837D9F8-F1
#
_cell.length_a   1.000
_cell.length_b   1.000
_cell.length_c   1.000
_cell.angle_alpha   90.00
_cell.angle_beta   90.00
_cell.angle_gamma   90.00
#
_symmetry.space_group_name_H-M   'P 1'
#
loop_
_entity.id
_entity.type
_entity.pdbx_description
1 polymer ?
#
loop_
_entity_poly.entity_id
_entity_poly.type
_entity_poly.pdbx_seq_one_letter_code
_entity_poly.pdbx_strand_id
1 'polypeptide(L)'
;MHSTAAASGDVVLVHEPTRPFTPPETIGAVVAAVRDGATAAVPVEPMTDTVKVVDTTGVVRRTSDRDRLRRTQSPRGFTAEFLRRADITKALAFVDLAVRTVPGHPHGMRVSTAFERTVAESLFAEWVGEGQA
;
A
#
# COMPACT_ATOMS: atom_id res chain seq x y z
N MET A 1 -21.06 1.08 4.53
CA MET A 1 -20.14 1.17 3.38
C MET A 1 -20.94 1.80 2.23
N HIS A 2 -20.79 3.10 1.99
CA HIS A 2 -21.48 3.78 0.88
C HIS A 2 -20.65 3.57 -0.39
N SER A 3 -21.08 2.67 -1.26
CA SER A 3 -20.45 2.47 -2.58
C SER A 3 -21.34 3.10 -3.63
N THR A 4 -20.92 4.25 -4.15
CA THR A 4 -21.45 4.80 -5.40
C THR A 4 -20.80 4.05 -6.57
N ALA A 5 -21.56 3.72 -7.62
CA ALA A 5 -20.99 3.07 -8.79
C ALA A 5 -19.93 3.97 -9.45
N ALA A 6 -18.70 3.47 -9.59
CA ALA A 6 -17.64 4.20 -10.27
C ALA A 6 -17.92 4.26 -11.79
N ALA A 7 -17.84 5.46 -12.36
CA ALA A 7 -18.03 5.73 -13.78
C ALA A 7 -16.83 5.28 -14.62
N SER A 8 -16.90 5.47 -15.94
CA SER A 8 -15.71 5.35 -16.79
C SER A 8 -14.80 6.56 -16.58
N GLY A 9 -13.48 6.34 -16.47
CA GLY A 9 -12.50 7.39 -16.15
C GLY A 9 -12.25 7.61 -14.65
N ASP A 10 -13.04 7.01 -13.77
CA ASP A 10 -12.80 7.08 -12.33
C ASP A 10 -11.57 6.26 -11.92
N VAL A 11 -10.89 6.75 -10.88
CA VAL A 11 -9.84 6.02 -10.17
C VAL A 11 -10.47 5.34 -8.96
N VAL A 12 -10.33 4.03 -8.87
CA VAL A 12 -10.79 3.25 -7.72
C VAL A 12 -9.60 2.96 -6.82
N LEU A 13 -9.72 3.32 -5.54
CA LEU A 13 -8.72 3.04 -4.52
C LEU A 13 -9.21 1.90 -3.62
N VAL A 14 -8.36 0.88 -3.43
CA VAL A 14 -8.58 -0.18 -2.45
C VAL A 14 -7.61 -0.01 -1.31
N HIS A 15 -8.13 0.31 -0.12
CA HIS A 15 -7.33 0.60 1.07
C HIS A 15 -7.53 -0.46 2.16
N GLU A 16 -6.45 -0.78 2.87
CA GLU A 16 -6.51 -1.65 4.03
C GLU A 16 -6.90 -0.83 5.27
N PRO A 17 -7.96 -1.22 6.01
CA PRO A 17 -8.40 -0.47 7.20
C PRO A 17 -7.35 -0.51 8.33
N THR A 18 -6.39 -1.41 8.26
CA THR A 18 -5.28 -1.53 9.22
C THR A 18 -4.17 -0.50 8.98
N ARG A 19 -4.31 0.43 8.03
CA ARG A 19 -3.34 1.51 7.76
C ARG A 19 -3.95 2.89 7.99
N PRO A 20 -4.28 3.24 9.25
CA PRO A 20 -5.11 4.41 9.58
C PRO A 20 -4.39 5.74 9.33
N PHE A 21 -3.05 5.79 9.34
CA PHE A 21 -2.28 7.03 9.23
C PHE A 21 -1.70 7.27 7.83
N THR A 22 -2.29 6.65 6.80
CA THR A 22 -1.79 6.83 5.42
C THR A 22 -1.91 8.30 5.01
N PRO A 23 -0.80 8.99 4.66
CA PRO A 23 -0.86 10.42 4.41
C PRO A 23 -1.62 10.80 3.12
N PRO A 24 -2.27 11.97 3.08
CA PRO A 24 -2.98 12.45 1.89
C PRO A 24 -2.12 12.53 0.63
N GLU A 25 -0.84 12.89 0.76
CA GLU A 25 0.11 12.97 -0.35
C GLU A 25 0.40 11.59 -0.97
N THR A 26 0.44 10.53 -0.16
CA THR A 26 0.58 9.15 -0.65
C THR A 26 -0.65 8.75 -1.46
N ILE A 27 -1.85 9.10 -0.97
CA ILE A 27 -3.11 8.86 -1.69
C ILE A 27 -3.12 9.64 -3.02
N GLY A 28 -2.75 10.92 -2.98
CA GLY A 28 -2.68 11.80 -4.14
C GLY A 28 -1.71 11.28 -5.21
N ALA A 29 -0.54 10.78 -4.81
CA ALA A 29 0.45 10.20 -5.72
C ALA A 29 -0.08 8.95 -6.45
N VAL A 30 -0.80 8.07 -5.74
CA VAL A 30 -1.45 6.90 -6.35
C VAL A 30 -2.51 7.33 -7.37
N VAL A 31 -3.33 8.31 -7.04
CA VAL A 31 -4.36 8.84 -7.95
C VAL A 31 -3.72 9.47 -9.18
N ALA A 32 -2.69 10.29 -9.01
CA ALA A 32 -1.95 10.91 -10.10
C ALA A 32 -1.36 9.87 -11.05
N ALA A 33 -0.69 8.85 -10.52
CA ALA A 33 -0.11 7.78 -11.34
C ALA A 33 -1.14 7.05 -12.21
N VAL A 34 -2.34 6.80 -11.70
CA VAL A 34 -3.43 6.18 -12.50
C VAL A 34 -3.96 7.17 -13.55
N ARG A 35 -4.14 8.44 -13.20
CA ARG A 35 -4.57 9.50 -14.15
C ARG A 35 -3.55 9.75 -15.26
N ASP A 36 -2.27 9.57 -14.98
CA ASP A 36 -1.16 9.68 -15.93
C ASP A 36 -1.02 8.44 -16.84
N GLY A 37 -1.98 7.52 -16.79
CA GLY A 37 -2.12 6.40 -17.72
C GLY A 37 -1.71 5.04 -17.17
N ALA A 38 -1.35 4.93 -15.89
CA ALA A 38 -1.14 3.61 -15.29
C ALA A 38 -2.49 2.89 -15.07
N THR A 39 -2.58 1.63 -15.51
CA THR A 39 -3.75 0.78 -15.20
C THR A 39 -3.91 0.56 -13.70
N ALA A 40 -2.78 0.42 -12.98
CA ALA A 40 -2.73 0.25 -11.55
C ALA A 40 -1.50 0.94 -10.94
N ALA A 41 -1.65 1.44 -9.71
CA ALA A 41 -0.56 2.05 -8.95
C ALA A 41 -0.57 1.65 -7.47
N VAL A 42 0.60 1.58 -6.85
CA VAL A 42 0.75 1.21 -5.43
C VAL A 42 1.91 1.98 -4.77
N PRO A 43 1.74 2.46 -3.52
CA PRO A 43 2.81 3.05 -2.75
C PRO A 43 3.74 1.97 -2.22
N VAL A 44 5.05 2.25 -2.25
CA VAL A 44 6.07 1.30 -1.82
C VAL A 44 7.20 1.95 -1.05
N GLU A 45 7.75 1.24 -0.08
CA GLU A 45 8.94 1.62 0.68
C GLU A 45 10.12 0.68 0.37
N PRO A 46 11.38 1.14 0.44
CA PRO A 46 12.54 0.27 0.34
C PRO A 46 12.58 -0.72 1.51
N MET A 47 13.22 -1.87 1.28
CA MET A 47 13.49 -2.83 2.36
C MET A 47 14.65 -2.32 3.21
N THR A 48 14.42 -2.08 4.50
CA THR A 48 15.46 -1.70 5.47
C THR A 48 16.19 -2.92 6.02
N ASP A 49 15.47 -4.02 6.23
CA ASP A 49 16.01 -5.25 6.79
C ASP A 49 16.67 -6.14 5.72
N THR A 50 17.56 -7.02 6.16
CA THR A 50 18.12 -8.05 5.29
C THR A 50 17.10 -9.17 5.07
N VAL A 51 16.79 -9.46 3.80
CA VAL A 51 15.83 -10.52 3.45
C VAL A 51 16.57 -11.82 3.13
N LYS A 52 16.16 -12.92 3.76
CA LYS A 52 16.68 -14.28 3.48
C LYS A 52 15.62 -15.11 2.77
N VAL A 53 16.07 -15.96 1.84
CA VAL A 53 15.27 -17.06 1.30
C VAL A 53 15.56 -18.29 2.17
N VAL A 54 14.52 -18.83 2.78
CA VAL A 54 14.57 -19.98 3.68
C VAL A 54 13.75 -21.10 3.04
N ASP A 55 14.23 -22.34 3.12
CA ASP A 55 13.48 -23.50 2.63
C ASP A 55 12.40 -23.99 3.61
N THR A 56 11.70 -25.06 3.24
CA THR A 56 10.64 -25.67 4.06
C THR A 56 11.13 -26.32 5.35
N THR A 57 12.45 -26.52 5.51
CA THR A 57 13.08 -27.07 6.71
C THR A 57 13.65 -26.01 7.64
N GLY A 58 13.53 -24.72 7.28
CA GLY A 58 14.02 -23.61 8.08
C GLY A 58 15.48 -23.23 7.82
N VAL A 59 16.11 -23.76 6.75
CA VAL A 59 17.52 -23.48 6.43
C VAL A 59 17.63 -22.30 5.47
N VAL A 60 18.49 -21.33 5.79
CA VAL A 60 18.81 -20.19 4.91
C VAL A 60 19.50 -20.69 3.65
N ARG A 61 18.92 -20.42 2.49
CA ARG A 61 19.46 -20.79 1.17
C ARG A 61 20.26 -19.67 0.53
N ARG A 62 19.79 -18.43 0.66
CA ARG A 62 20.50 -17.24 0.17
C ARG A 62 19.99 -15.96 0.80
N THR A 63 20.76 -14.89 0.64
CA THR A 63 20.30 -13.51 0.87
C THR A 63 19.67 -12.99 -0.42
N SER A 64 18.53 -12.31 -0.33
CA SER A 64 17.92 -11.62 -1.48
C SER A 64 18.57 -10.26 -1.70
N ASP A 65 18.68 -9.84 -2.96
CA ASP A 65 19.05 -8.47 -3.32
C ASP A 65 17.90 -7.53 -2.94
N ARG A 66 18.04 -6.85 -1.80
CA ARG A 66 16.99 -5.98 -1.23
C ARG A 66 16.80 -4.68 -2.02
N ASP A 67 17.77 -4.29 -2.85
CA ASP A 67 17.71 -3.03 -3.60
C ASP A 67 16.63 -3.07 -4.70
N ARG A 68 16.25 -4.30 -5.10
CA ARG A 68 15.15 -4.58 -6.04
C ARG A 68 13.84 -4.97 -5.35
N LEU A 69 13.83 -5.09 -4.02
CA LEU A 69 12.65 -5.46 -3.26
C LEU A 69 11.99 -4.24 -2.62
N ARG A 70 10.67 -4.28 -2.51
CA ARG A 70 9.90 -3.20 -1.91
C ARG A 70 8.82 -3.76 -0.99
N ARG A 71 8.54 -3.05 0.10
CA ARG A 71 7.37 -3.29 0.94
C ARG A 71 6.20 -2.53 0.36
N THR A 72 5.16 -3.25 -0.08
CA THR A 72 3.94 -2.63 -0.56
C THR A 72 3.10 -2.05 0.58
N GLN A 73 2.47 -0.92 0.31
CA GLN A 73 1.50 -0.27 1.17
C GLN A 73 0.14 -0.19 0.47
N SER A 74 -0.82 0.51 1.06
CA SER A 74 -2.09 0.87 0.43
C SER A 74 -2.37 2.36 0.67
N PRO A 75 -3.19 3.03 -0.16
CA PRO A 75 -4.15 2.48 -1.12
C PRO A 75 -3.52 1.88 -2.38
N ARG A 76 -4.17 0.87 -2.95
CA ARG A 76 -3.90 0.37 -4.31
C ARG A 76 -4.87 1.05 -5.26
N GLY A 77 -4.37 1.76 -6.26
CA GLY A 77 -5.17 2.47 -7.24
C GLY A 77 -5.33 1.67 -8.53
N PHE A 78 -6.52 1.74 -9.13
CA PHE A 78 -6.86 1.09 -10.40
C PHE A 78 -7.75 2.00 -11.23
N THR A 79 -7.72 1.84 -12.56
CA THR A 79 -8.79 2.39 -13.39
C THR A 79 -10.08 1.62 -13.11
N ALA A 80 -11.22 2.33 -13.03
CA ALA A 80 -12.52 1.69 -12.81
C ALA A 80 -12.86 0.67 -13.91
N GLU A 81 -12.44 0.93 -15.16
CA GLU A 81 -12.64 0.01 -16.28
C GLU A 81 -11.91 -1.33 -16.08
N PHE A 82 -10.64 -1.29 -15.70
CA PHE A 82 -9.88 -2.51 -15.41
C PHE A 82 -10.51 -3.28 -14.26
N LEU A 83 -10.83 -2.60 -13.16
CA LEU A 83 -11.31 -3.26 -11.95
C LEU A 83 -12.67 -3.93 -12.14
N ARG A 84 -13.55 -3.38 -12.99
CA ARG A 84 -14.85 -3.98 -13.33
C ARG A 84 -14.76 -5.34 -14.03
N ARG A 85 -13.68 -5.57 -14.78
CA ARG A 85 -13.46 -6.82 -15.54
C ARG A 85 -12.43 -7.76 -14.92
N ALA A 86 -11.67 -7.28 -13.95
CA ALA A 86 -10.61 -8.07 -13.32
C ALA A 86 -11.17 -9.05 -12.29
N ASP A 87 -10.50 -10.20 -12.16
CA ASP A 87 -10.58 -10.98 -10.92
C ASP A 87 -9.96 -10.14 -9.81
N ILE A 88 -10.79 -9.72 -8.85
CA ILE A 88 -10.36 -8.82 -7.78
C ILE A 88 -9.23 -9.42 -6.93
N THR A 89 -9.22 -10.73 -6.73
CA THR A 89 -8.18 -11.41 -5.95
C THR A 89 -6.84 -11.32 -6.66
N LYS A 90 -6.82 -11.59 -7.98
CA LYS A 90 -5.61 -11.47 -8.79
C LYS A 90 -5.15 -10.02 -8.91
N ALA A 91 -6.06 -9.08 -9.13
CA ALA A 91 -5.76 -7.66 -9.23
C ALA A 91 -5.10 -7.14 -7.95
N LEU A 92 -5.64 -7.50 -6.78
CA LEU A 92 -5.11 -7.11 -5.48
C LEU A 92 -3.79 -7.78 -5.13
N ALA A 93 -3.49 -8.95 -5.70
CA ALA A 93 -2.22 -9.66 -5.58
C ALA A 93 -1.20 -9.27 -6.67
N PHE A 94 -1.57 -8.37 -7.60
CA PHE A 94 -0.74 -7.95 -8.74
C PHE A 94 -0.29 -9.11 -9.65
N VAL A 95 -1.13 -10.13 -9.79
CA VAL A 95 -0.87 -11.28 -10.68
C VAL A 95 -1.14 -10.88 -12.13
N ASP A 96 -0.16 -11.12 -13.02
CA ASP A 96 -0.22 -10.81 -14.45
C ASP A 96 -0.58 -9.35 -14.76
N LEU A 97 -0.18 -8.42 -13.88
CA LEU A 97 -0.51 -7.00 -13.96
C LEU A 97 0.76 -6.14 -13.84
N ALA A 98 0.98 -5.25 -14.81
CA ALA A 98 1.98 -4.20 -14.68
C ALA A 98 1.45 -3.11 -13.72
N VAL A 99 2.15 -2.90 -12.61
CA VAL A 99 1.75 -1.94 -11.56
C VAL A 99 2.80 -0.85 -11.43
N ARG A 100 2.37 0.40 -11.52
CA ARG A 100 3.24 1.55 -11.27
C ARG A 100 3.50 1.69 -9.77
N THR A 101 4.75 1.85 -9.37
CA THR A 101 5.08 2.21 -7.98
C THR A 101 5.14 3.71 -7.79
N VAL A 102 4.68 4.20 -6.65
CA VAL A 102 4.91 5.57 -6.17
C VAL A 102 5.62 5.53 -4.81
N PRO A 103 6.29 6.62 -4.37
CA PRO A 103 6.87 6.67 -3.03
C PRO A 103 5.81 6.39 -1.95
N GLY A 104 6.14 5.50 -1.02
CA GLY A 104 5.36 5.26 0.19
C GLY A 104 5.68 6.27 1.30
N HIS A 105 5.13 6.01 2.48
CA HIS A 105 5.44 6.78 3.67
C HIS A 105 5.49 5.90 4.93
N PRO A 106 6.34 6.15 5.94
CA PRO A 106 6.37 5.36 7.18
C PRO A 106 5.00 5.25 7.90
N HIS A 107 4.22 6.32 7.92
CA HIS A 107 2.84 6.33 8.46
C HIS A 107 1.85 5.45 7.68
N GLY A 108 2.20 5.02 6.47
CA GLY A 108 1.51 3.96 5.75
C GLY A 108 1.70 2.57 6.38
N MET A 109 2.30 2.46 7.58
CA MET A 109 2.45 1.21 8.32
C MET A 109 1.11 0.52 8.59
N ARG A 110 1.16 -0.82 8.61
CA ARG A 110 0.05 -1.65 9.07
C ARG A 110 0.05 -1.71 10.59
N VAL A 111 -1.13 -1.63 11.18
CA VAL A 111 -1.40 -1.88 12.60
C VAL A 111 -2.15 -3.21 12.69
N SER A 112 -1.44 -4.25 13.13
CA SER A 112 -1.93 -5.63 13.20
C SER A 112 -1.49 -6.39 14.44
N THR A 113 -0.54 -5.85 15.19
CA THR A 113 -0.01 -6.42 16.42
C THR A 113 -0.21 -5.46 17.60
N ALA A 114 -0.11 -5.98 18.83
CA ALA A 114 -0.18 -5.15 20.03
C ALA A 114 0.94 -4.10 20.07
N PHE A 115 2.15 -4.46 19.65
CA PHE A 115 3.26 -3.51 19.55
C PHE A 115 2.98 -2.37 18.56
N GLU A 116 2.52 -2.70 17.35
CA GLU A 116 2.15 -1.68 16.35
C GLU A 116 1.01 -0.79 16.83
N ARG A 117 0.07 -1.33 17.62
CA ARG A 117 -1.00 -0.55 18.23
C ARG A 117 -0.45 0.48 19.23
N THR A 118 0.51 0.12 20.08
CA THR A 118 1.14 1.07 21.01
C THR A 118 1.84 2.22 20.26
N VAL A 119 2.54 1.91 19.17
CA VAL A 119 3.14 2.94 18.30
C VAL A 119 2.06 3.84 17.70
N ALA A 120 1.00 3.24 17.16
CA ALA A 120 -0.14 3.95 16.58
C ALA A 120 -0.83 4.90 17.56
N GLU A 121 -1.08 4.45 18.80
CA GLU A 121 -1.68 5.27 19.85
C GLU A 121 -0.77 6.46 20.23
N SER A 122 0.55 6.26 20.21
CA SER A 122 1.53 7.33 20.48
C SER A 122 1.52 8.37 19.36
N LEU A 123 1.59 7.94 18.09
CA LEU A 123 1.50 8.84 16.92
C LEU A 123 0.18 9.63 16.90
N PHE A 124 -0.93 8.99 17.26
CA PHE A 124 -2.22 9.66 17.34
C PHE A 124 -2.27 10.73 18.45
N ALA A 125 -1.67 10.45 19.61
CA ALA A 125 -1.60 11.41 20.71
C ALA A 125 -0.78 12.66 20.34
N GLU A 126 0.36 12.48 19.66
CA GLU A 126 1.17 13.59 19.11
C GLU A 126 0.34 14.43 18.14
N TRP A 127 -0.35 13.78 17.19
CA TRP A 127 -1.17 14.47 16.21
C TRP A 127 -2.31 15.30 16.84
N VAL A 128 -3.00 14.75 17.85
CA VAL A 128 -4.04 15.50 18.57
C VAL A 128 -3.45 16.65 19.39
N GLY A 129 -2.25 16.48 19.96
CA GLY A 129 -1.56 17.52 20.72
C GLY A 129 -1.11 18.70 19.86
N GLU A 130 -0.63 18.45 18.64
CA GLU A 130 -0.21 19.49 17.68
C GLU A 130 -1.40 20.30 17.13
N GLY A 131 -2.59 19.71 17.03
CA GLY A 131 -3.80 20.40 16.58
C GLY A 131 -4.47 21.30 17.61
N GLN A 132 -3.95 21.37 18.84
CA GLN A 132 -4.46 22.20 19.94
C GLN A 132 -3.53 23.36 20.35
N ALA A 133 -2.41 23.57 19.64
CA ALA A 133 -1.48 24.69 19.81
C ALA A 133 -1.68 25.74 18.70
#